data_AF-A0A137ZYF8-F1
#
_entry.id   AF-A0A137ZYF8-F1
#
_cell.length_a   1.000
_cell.length_b   1.000
_cell.length_c   1.000
_cell.angle_alpha   90.00
_cell.angle_beta   90.00
_cell.angle_gamma   90.00
#
_symmetry.space_group_name_H-M   'P 1'
#
loop_
_entity.id
_entity.type
_entity.pdbx_description
1 polymer ?
#
loop_
_entity_poly.entity_id
_entity_poly.type
_entity_poly.pdbx_seq_one_letter_code
_entity_poly.pdbx_strand_id
1 'polypeptide(L)'
;MTEPEKRRPAILTVDDDPSVSRAVARDLRRKYGGDYRIVRAESGQQALDALRELKLRGDVVAAILADYRMPGMTGLEFLESAMDVYPGARRLLLTAYADTGAAIEAINVVDLDHYLLKPWDPPEEKLYPVIDAELEAWARSDYRPVPETKVVGHRWSSRSSEVREFLARNQIPYRWYTSESPEGQRLLAAAGSDGQDLPLVAAADGTVLTAPSDSELAQHVGLSTAPSEDFYDLVIVGGGPAGLGAAVYGASEGLRTVLVERHSTGGQAGQSSRIENYLGFPDGVSGGQLTERARLQAGKFGAEVITTSDVTALEIAGAGRTVRFADGTSVGAHTVILATGVSYRRLDAPGLDRLTGAGVYYGSALTEAPACADQHVFIVGGANSAGQAAAYLSRNACSVTLLVRGASLEASMSYYLIQQLAAIENVHVRTGVEVIEAQGEEHLETLTLRDRAAGTEETVPADFLFVFIGAEPRTDWLDGIVERDGKGFVLTGPDLRPEDAPSVWELDRPPFHLESSVPGVFVAGDVRSESAKRVASAVGEGAMAVMFVHRYLEGIDS
;
A
#
# COMPACT_ATOMS: atom_id res chain seq x y z
N MET A 1 -23.64 -5.46 -9.80
CA MET A 1 -22.77 -6.16 -8.85
C MET A 1 -23.60 -6.45 -7.61
N THR A 2 -23.94 -7.71 -7.37
CA THR A 2 -24.50 -8.16 -6.09
C THR A 2 -23.52 -7.79 -4.98
N GLU A 3 -24.00 -7.17 -3.91
CA GLU A 3 -23.22 -6.97 -2.68
C GLU A 3 -22.48 -8.28 -2.34
N PRO A 4 -21.21 -8.23 -1.89
CA PRO A 4 -20.57 -9.42 -1.37
C PRO A 4 -21.45 -9.99 -0.27
N GLU A 5 -21.91 -11.22 -0.48
CA GLU A 5 -22.85 -11.89 0.42
C GLU A 5 -22.29 -11.80 1.84
N LYS A 6 -22.99 -11.11 2.73
CA LYS A 6 -22.53 -10.82 4.09
C LYS A 6 -22.25 -12.15 4.79
N ARG A 7 -20.97 -12.51 4.92
CA ARG A 7 -20.57 -13.82 5.44
C ARG A 7 -21.06 -13.93 6.89
N ARG A 8 -21.89 -14.94 7.11
CA ARG A 8 -22.50 -15.21 8.41
C ARG A 8 -21.46 -15.79 9.36
N PRO A 9 -21.30 -15.25 10.58
CA PRO A 9 -20.41 -15.83 11.58
C PRO A 9 -20.75 -17.31 11.83
N ALA A 10 -19.73 -18.11 12.11
CA ALA A 10 -19.90 -19.52 12.38
C ALA A 10 -20.18 -19.79 13.86
N ILE A 11 -21.03 -20.78 14.13
CA ILE A 11 -21.11 -21.46 15.41
C ILE A 11 -20.64 -22.88 15.17
N LEU A 12 -19.56 -23.27 15.83
CA LEU A 12 -19.01 -24.62 15.73
C LEU A 12 -19.49 -25.44 16.92
N THR A 13 -19.92 -26.68 16.65
CA THR A 13 -20.21 -27.67 17.68
C THR A 13 -19.46 -28.97 17.41
N VAL A 14 -18.85 -29.52 18.44
CA VAL A 14 -18.14 -30.81 18.41
C VAL A 14 -18.62 -31.73 19.53
N ASP A 15 -18.92 -32.95 19.15
CA ASP A 15 -19.41 -34.00 20.05
C ASP A 15 -19.17 -35.36 19.39
N ASP A 16 -18.53 -36.29 20.09
CA ASP A 16 -18.17 -37.61 19.57
C ASP A 16 -19.36 -38.58 19.53
N ASP A 17 -20.44 -38.31 20.29
CA ASP A 17 -21.69 -39.06 20.18
C ASP A 17 -22.47 -38.57 18.94
N PRO A 18 -22.64 -39.40 17.90
CA PRO A 18 -23.29 -38.97 16.67
C PRO A 18 -24.74 -38.54 16.85
N SER A 19 -25.43 -39.06 17.87
CA SER A 19 -26.83 -38.72 18.18
C SER A 19 -26.93 -37.34 18.82
N VAL A 20 -26.04 -37.05 19.77
CA VAL A 20 -25.97 -35.79 20.50
C VAL A 20 -25.45 -34.68 19.58
N SER A 21 -24.37 -34.94 18.84
CA SER A 21 -23.82 -34.08 17.79
C SER A 21 -24.88 -33.64 16.77
N ARG A 22 -25.75 -34.57 16.34
CA ARG A 22 -26.88 -34.25 15.44
C ARG A 22 -27.96 -33.41 16.12
N ALA A 23 -28.26 -33.68 17.38
CA ALA A 23 -29.26 -32.93 18.15
C ALA A 23 -28.83 -31.47 18.36
N VAL A 24 -27.59 -31.22 18.82
CA VAL A 24 -27.05 -29.86 19.00
C VAL A 24 -27.09 -29.09 17.69
N ALA A 25 -26.53 -29.67 16.62
CA ALA A 25 -26.47 -29.01 15.32
C ALA A 25 -27.88 -28.73 14.74
N ARG A 26 -28.86 -29.61 14.99
CA ARG A 26 -30.25 -29.39 14.57
C ARG A 26 -30.86 -28.22 15.33
N ASP A 27 -30.72 -28.18 16.65
CA ASP A 27 -31.33 -27.15 17.49
C ASP A 27 -30.68 -25.78 17.22
N LEU A 28 -29.35 -25.75 17.04
CA LEU A 28 -28.62 -24.55 16.61
C LEU A 28 -29.07 -24.07 15.22
N ARG A 29 -29.20 -24.96 14.23
CA ARG A 29 -29.70 -24.57 12.88
C ARG A 29 -31.12 -24.05 12.94
N ARG A 30 -31.98 -24.64 13.77
CA ARG A 30 -33.39 -24.26 13.91
C ARG A 30 -33.56 -22.83 14.40
N LYS A 31 -32.75 -22.38 15.36
CA LYS A 31 -32.85 -21.01 15.91
C LYS A 31 -31.91 -20.01 15.22
N TYR A 32 -30.68 -20.40 14.91
CA TYR A 32 -29.61 -19.48 14.49
C TYR A 32 -29.21 -19.61 13.02
N GLY A 33 -29.72 -20.61 12.28
CA GLY A 33 -29.32 -20.87 10.89
C GLY A 33 -29.66 -19.76 9.88
N GLY A 34 -30.46 -18.77 10.28
CA GLY A 34 -30.70 -17.54 9.53
C GLY A 34 -29.47 -16.63 9.54
N ASP A 35 -28.91 -16.37 10.73
CA ASP A 35 -27.86 -15.37 10.96
C ASP A 35 -26.45 -15.96 11.10
N TYR A 36 -26.35 -17.26 11.39
CA TYR A 36 -25.08 -17.96 11.65
C TYR A 36 -24.92 -19.22 10.80
N ARG A 37 -23.68 -19.54 10.45
CA ARG A 37 -23.30 -20.80 9.80
C ARG A 37 -23.04 -21.87 10.87
N ILE A 38 -23.78 -22.98 10.84
CA ILE A 38 -23.59 -24.06 11.82
C ILE A 38 -22.61 -25.10 11.27
N VAL A 39 -21.44 -25.19 11.91
CA VAL A 39 -20.39 -26.15 11.60
C VAL A 39 -20.41 -27.27 12.63
N ARG A 40 -20.50 -28.51 12.15
CA ARG A 40 -20.62 -29.70 13.00
C ARG A 40 -19.38 -30.57 12.81
N ALA A 41 -18.80 -31.00 13.92
CA ALA A 41 -17.73 -32.00 13.95
C ALA A 41 -18.10 -33.15 14.89
N GLU A 42 -17.48 -34.30 14.65
CA GLU A 42 -17.66 -35.56 15.38
C GLU A 42 -16.38 -35.98 16.14
N SER A 43 -15.32 -35.16 16.10
CA SER A 43 -14.12 -35.35 16.91
C SER A 43 -13.37 -34.03 17.10
N GLY A 44 -12.57 -33.92 18.18
CA GLY A 44 -11.74 -32.73 18.43
C GLY A 44 -10.78 -32.41 17.27
N GLN A 45 -10.16 -33.44 16.66
CA GLN A 45 -9.29 -33.23 15.50
C GLN A 45 -10.04 -32.68 14.29
N GLN A 46 -11.21 -33.26 13.95
CA GLN A 46 -12.05 -32.75 12.86
C GLN A 46 -12.53 -31.31 13.15
N ALA A 47 -12.81 -30.98 14.41
CA ALA A 47 -13.20 -29.65 14.81
C ALA A 47 -12.05 -28.63 14.66
N LEU A 48 -10.83 -28.99 15.04
CA LEU A 48 -9.64 -28.14 14.82
C LEU A 48 -9.38 -27.93 13.34
N ASP A 49 -9.50 -28.99 12.52
CA ASP A 49 -9.32 -28.86 11.08
C ASP A 49 -10.41 -27.97 10.46
N ALA A 50 -11.66 -28.06 10.93
CA ALA A 50 -12.72 -27.16 10.54
C ALA A 50 -12.49 -25.69 11.00
N LEU A 51 -11.96 -25.48 12.21
CA LEU A 51 -11.58 -24.13 12.68
C LEU A 51 -10.43 -23.56 11.85
N ARG A 52 -9.41 -24.38 11.53
CA ARG A 52 -8.31 -23.96 10.64
C ARG A 52 -8.85 -23.57 9.27
N GLU A 53 -9.76 -24.36 8.69
CA GLU A 53 -10.39 -24.04 7.40
C GLU A 53 -11.21 -22.74 7.46
N LEU A 54 -11.97 -22.51 8.53
CA LEU A 54 -12.70 -21.25 8.75
C LEU A 54 -11.73 -20.07 8.90
N LYS A 55 -10.62 -20.27 9.62
CA LYS A 55 -9.63 -19.21 9.91
C LYS A 55 -8.92 -18.78 8.64
N LEU A 56 -8.52 -19.76 7.83
CA LEU A 56 -7.95 -19.53 6.52
C LEU A 56 -8.94 -18.78 5.61
N ARG A 57 -10.24 -19.09 5.68
CA ARG A 57 -11.26 -18.36 4.91
C ARG A 57 -11.52 -16.92 5.38
N GLY A 58 -10.95 -16.49 6.50
CA GLY A 58 -11.29 -15.22 7.14
C GLY A 58 -12.71 -15.21 7.75
N ASP A 59 -13.32 -16.38 7.93
CA ASP A 59 -14.63 -16.48 8.57
C ASP A 59 -14.48 -16.21 10.07
N VAL A 60 -15.43 -15.48 10.65
CA VAL A 60 -15.48 -15.24 12.09
C VAL A 60 -16.25 -16.35 12.78
N VAL A 61 -15.72 -16.87 13.89
CA VAL A 61 -16.43 -17.82 14.76
C VAL A 61 -16.96 -17.06 15.95
N ALA A 62 -18.28 -17.07 16.12
CA ALA A 62 -18.96 -16.38 17.21
C ALA A 62 -18.95 -17.22 18.50
N ALA A 63 -19.15 -18.53 18.37
CA ALA A 63 -19.18 -19.44 19.50
C ALA A 63 -18.69 -20.85 19.12
N ILE A 64 -18.08 -21.52 20.09
CA ILE A 64 -17.59 -22.89 19.99
C ILE A 64 -18.19 -23.70 21.15
N LEU A 65 -18.92 -24.76 20.81
CA LEU A 65 -19.54 -25.68 21.77
C LEU A 65 -18.81 -27.03 21.69
N ALA A 66 -18.18 -27.47 22.78
CA ALA A 66 -17.43 -28.73 22.80
C ALA A 66 -17.96 -29.68 23.86
N ASP A 67 -18.15 -30.95 23.53
CA ASP A 67 -18.35 -31.97 24.57
C ASP A 67 -17.09 -32.14 25.42
N TYR A 68 -17.27 -32.32 26.72
CA TYR A 68 -16.17 -32.53 27.66
C TYR A 68 -15.40 -33.84 27.40
N ARG A 69 -16.09 -34.95 27.08
CA ARG A 69 -15.50 -36.29 27.01
C ARG A 69 -15.47 -36.83 25.58
N MET A 70 -14.53 -36.34 24.79
CA MET A 70 -14.27 -36.90 23.47
C MET A 70 -13.01 -37.80 23.47
N PRO A 71 -13.01 -38.93 22.75
CA PRO A 71 -11.83 -39.79 22.60
C PRO A 71 -10.66 -39.06 21.94
N GLY A 72 -9.45 -39.24 22.49
CA GLY A 72 -8.19 -38.75 21.92
C GLY A 72 -7.86 -37.28 22.23
N MET A 73 -8.86 -36.44 22.49
CA MET A 73 -8.71 -35.03 22.87
C MET A 73 -9.94 -34.61 23.66
N THR A 74 -9.77 -34.14 24.90
CA THR A 74 -10.89 -33.66 25.71
C THR A 74 -11.46 -32.35 25.17
N GLY A 75 -12.68 -32.01 25.56
CA GLY A 75 -13.29 -30.73 25.20
C GLY A 75 -12.49 -29.52 25.65
N LEU A 76 -11.77 -29.63 26.78
CA LEU A 76 -10.94 -28.55 27.30
C LEU A 76 -9.66 -28.35 26.49
N GLU A 77 -8.93 -29.43 26.19
CA GLU A 77 -7.74 -29.38 25.33
C GLU A 77 -8.08 -28.87 23.92
N PHE A 78 -9.26 -29.26 23.42
CA PHE A 78 -9.80 -28.73 22.18
C PHE A 78 -10.09 -27.23 22.27
N LEU A 79 -10.82 -26.78 23.30
CA LEU A 79 -11.16 -25.36 23.46
C LEU A 79 -9.90 -24.51 23.64
N GLU A 80 -8.91 -24.98 24.40
CA GLU A 80 -7.60 -24.32 24.54
C GLU A 80 -6.92 -24.15 23.17
N SER A 81 -6.80 -25.24 22.42
CA SER A 81 -6.25 -25.22 21.06
C SER A 81 -7.06 -24.36 20.09
N ALA A 82 -8.39 -24.28 20.29
CA ALA A 82 -9.28 -23.47 19.49
C ALA A 82 -9.10 -21.97 19.78
N MET A 83 -8.71 -21.59 21.01
CA MET A 83 -8.46 -20.19 21.38
C MET A 83 -7.18 -19.63 20.77
N ASP A 84 -6.17 -20.48 20.49
CA ASP A 84 -5.02 -20.06 19.68
C ASP A 84 -5.44 -19.61 18.28
N VAL A 85 -6.56 -20.14 17.77
CA VAL A 85 -7.09 -19.86 16.43
C VAL A 85 -8.14 -18.74 16.47
N TYR A 86 -9.04 -18.75 17.44
CA TYR A 86 -10.15 -17.80 17.58
C TYR A 86 -10.30 -17.26 19.01
N PRO A 87 -9.40 -16.38 19.46
CA PRO A 87 -9.39 -15.94 20.85
C PRO A 87 -10.56 -15.03 21.25
N GLY A 88 -11.38 -14.59 20.29
CA GLY A 88 -12.62 -13.87 20.57
C GLY A 88 -13.90 -14.69 20.44
N ALA A 89 -13.83 -15.97 20.07
CA ALA A 89 -15.03 -16.81 20.04
C ALA A 89 -15.46 -17.13 21.48
N ARG A 90 -16.78 -17.17 21.73
CA ARG A 90 -17.30 -17.60 23.03
C ARG A 90 -17.11 -19.10 23.20
N ARG A 91 -16.59 -19.50 24.35
CA ARG A 91 -16.27 -20.89 24.68
C ARG A 91 -17.38 -21.48 25.53
N LEU A 92 -18.03 -22.51 25.01
CA LEU A 92 -19.07 -23.24 25.70
C LEU A 92 -18.70 -24.72 25.82
N LEU A 93 -18.80 -25.26 27.03
CA LEU A 93 -18.57 -26.67 27.30
C LEU A 93 -19.91 -27.40 27.47
N LEU A 94 -20.13 -28.50 26.76
CA LEU A 94 -21.26 -29.41 26.98
C LEU A 94 -20.80 -30.55 27.90
N THR A 95 -21.53 -30.82 28.98
CA THR A 95 -21.16 -31.89 29.93
C THR A 95 -22.37 -32.66 30.43
N ALA A 96 -22.21 -33.97 30.66
CA ALA A 96 -23.22 -34.86 31.24
C ALA A 96 -23.12 -34.98 32.78
N TYR A 97 -22.05 -34.46 33.40
CA TYR A 97 -21.80 -34.57 34.84
C TYR A 97 -21.70 -33.18 35.49
N ALA A 98 -22.42 -33.00 36.59
CA ALA A 98 -22.31 -31.83 37.47
C ALA A 98 -21.07 -31.94 38.39
N ASP A 99 -19.92 -32.32 37.82
CA ASP A 99 -18.68 -32.43 38.60
C ASP A 99 -18.04 -31.05 38.73
N THR A 100 -18.29 -30.40 39.86
CA THR A 100 -17.83 -29.06 40.19
C THR A 100 -16.30 -28.89 40.11
N GLY A 101 -15.51 -29.97 40.18
CA GLY A 101 -14.05 -29.91 40.07
C GLY A 101 -13.54 -29.59 38.65
N ALA A 102 -14.06 -30.30 37.64
CA ALA A 102 -13.69 -30.10 36.25
C ALA A 102 -14.16 -28.75 35.69
N ALA A 103 -15.29 -28.22 36.19
CA ALA A 103 -15.79 -26.90 35.83
C ALA A 103 -14.90 -25.76 36.38
N ILE A 104 -14.30 -25.92 37.57
CA ILE A 104 -13.38 -24.93 38.17
C ILE A 104 -12.04 -24.90 37.41
N GLU A 105 -11.54 -26.05 36.97
CA GLU A 105 -10.33 -26.15 36.16
C GLU A 105 -10.54 -25.54 34.76
N ALA A 106 -11.71 -25.78 34.15
CA ALA A 106 -12.11 -25.19 32.87
C ALA A 106 -12.19 -23.65 32.87
N ILE A 107 -12.68 -23.06 33.97
CA ILE A 107 -12.78 -21.60 34.13
C ILE A 107 -11.38 -20.98 34.32
N ASN A 108 -10.48 -21.64 35.05
CA ASN A 108 -9.17 -21.05 35.37
C ASN A 108 -8.10 -21.27 34.28
N VAL A 109 -8.19 -22.34 33.49
CA VAL A 109 -7.15 -22.70 32.49
C VAL A 109 -7.50 -22.21 31.09
N VAL A 110 -8.78 -22.31 30.69
CA VAL A 110 -9.23 -21.99 29.31
C VAL A 110 -10.13 -20.74 29.29
N ASP A 111 -10.36 -20.09 30.44
CA ASP A 111 -11.22 -18.91 30.60
C ASP A 111 -12.63 -19.16 30.02
N LEU A 112 -13.19 -20.35 30.30
CA LEU A 112 -14.47 -20.79 29.77
C LEU A 112 -15.60 -19.77 30.05
N ASP A 113 -16.32 -19.37 28.99
CA ASP A 113 -17.38 -18.37 29.10
C ASP A 113 -18.67 -18.95 29.70
N HIS A 114 -19.02 -20.19 29.34
CA HIS A 114 -20.16 -20.90 29.92
C HIS A 114 -20.03 -22.43 29.83
N TYR A 115 -20.77 -23.17 30.66
CA TYR A 115 -20.98 -24.61 30.47
C TYR A 115 -22.47 -24.96 30.49
N LEU A 116 -22.85 -25.97 29.71
CA LEU A 116 -24.22 -26.44 29.51
C LEU A 116 -24.33 -27.92 29.87
N LEU A 117 -25.39 -28.26 30.60
CA LEU A 117 -25.67 -29.63 31.01
C LEU A 117 -26.51 -30.37 29.96
N LYS A 118 -26.10 -31.60 29.64
CA LYS A 118 -26.89 -32.54 28.86
C LYS A 118 -27.83 -33.36 29.76
N PRO A 119 -29.08 -33.66 29.35
CA PRO A 119 -29.76 -33.16 28.15
C PRO A 119 -30.37 -31.76 28.35
N TRP A 120 -30.39 -30.96 27.29
CA TRP A 120 -30.88 -29.57 27.28
C TRP A 120 -32.34 -29.45 26.80
N ASP A 121 -33.12 -30.52 26.85
CA ASP A 121 -34.54 -30.49 26.49
C ASP A 121 -35.39 -29.91 27.65
N PRO A 122 -36.30 -28.93 27.41
CA PRO A 122 -36.51 -28.24 26.14
C PRO A 122 -35.43 -27.18 25.85
N PRO A 123 -34.93 -27.08 24.60
CA PRO A 123 -33.84 -26.16 24.23
C PRO A 123 -34.21 -24.69 24.41
N GLU A 124 -35.50 -24.36 24.34
CA GLU A 124 -36.03 -23.01 24.57
C GLU A 124 -35.73 -22.49 25.99
N GLU A 125 -35.62 -23.39 26.96
CA GLU A 125 -35.34 -23.04 28.36
C GLU A 125 -33.87 -23.19 28.72
N LYS A 126 -33.17 -24.19 28.18
CA LYS A 126 -31.85 -24.60 28.67
C LYS A 126 -30.69 -24.30 27.73
N LEU A 127 -30.91 -24.31 26.41
CA LEU A 127 -29.84 -24.13 25.43
C LEU A 127 -29.83 -22.70 24.89
N TYR A 128 -30.97 -22.24 24.39
CA TYR A 128 -31.05 -20.98 23.67
C TYR A 128 -30.78 -19.73 24.50
N PRO A 129 -31.27 -19.60 25.76
CA PRO A 129 -30.99 -18.39 26.54
C PRO A 129 -29.50 -18.18 26.81
N VAL A 130 -28.75 -19.28 27.00
CA VAL A 130 -27.30 -19.25 27.18
C VAL A 130 -26.61 -18.83 25.88
N ILE A 131 -26.94 -19.48 24.76
CA ILE A 131 -26.33 -19.13 23.47
C ILE A 131 -26.65 -17.69 23.07
N ASP A 132 -27.87 -17.21 23.31
CA ASP A 132 -28.25 -15.82 23.06
C ASP A 132 -27.38 -14.83 23.85
N ALA A 133 -27.20 -15.09 25.16
CA ALA A 133 -26.38 -14.25 26.04
C ALA A 133 -24.91 -14.21 25.59
N GLU A 134 -24.36 -15.37 25.21
CA GLU A 134 -22.98 -15.47 24.73
C GLU A 134 -22.79 -14.77 23.39
N LEU A 135 -23.71 -14.95 22.43
CA LEU A 135 -23.65 -14.25 21.14
C LEU A 135 -23.86 -12.73 21.30
N GLU A 136 -24.68 -12.28 22.23
CA GLU A 136 -24.83 -10.86 22.55
C GLU A 136 -23.56 -10.29 23.22
N ALA A 137 -22.89 -11.06 24.07
CA ALA A 137 -21.60 -10.69 24.66
C ALA A 137 -20.51 -10.62 23.57
N TRP A 138 -20.48 -11.58 22.65
CA TRP A 138 -19.59 -11.58 21.48
C TRP A 138 -19.81 -10.35 20.59
N ALA A 139 -21.05 -10.05 20.25
CA ALA A 139 -21.41 -8.91 19.40
C ALA A 139 -21.07 -7.55 20.04
N ARG A 140 -21.00 -7.49 21.38
CA ARG A 140 -20.58 -6.31 22.15
C ARG A 140 -19.08 -6.25 22.40
N SER A 141 -18.33 -7.33 22.14
CA SER A 141 -16.88 -7.36 22.34
C SER A 141 -16.15 -6.64 21.21
N ASP A 142 -15.06 -5.93 21.53
CA ASP A 142 -14.20 -5.24 20.56
C ASP A 142 -13.31 -6.20 19.73
N TYR A 143 -13.49 -7.51 19.88
CA TYR A 143 -12.78 -8.51 19.07
C TYR A 143 -13.36 -8.57 17.65
N ARG A 144 -13.02 -7.56 16.85
CA ARG A 144 -13.11 -7.64 15.40
C ARG A 144 -11.74 -8.10 14.91
N PRO A 145 -11.58 -9.31 14.32
CA PRO A 145 -10.38 -9.56 13.57
C PRO A 145 -10.31 -8.46 12.53
N VAL A 146 -9.24 -7.67 12.57
CA VAL A 146 -8.93 -6.83 11.42
C VAL A 146 -8.38 -7.79 10.38
N PRO A 147 -9.04 -7.98 9.22
CA PRO A 147 -8.51 -8.77 8.13
C PRO A 147 -7.43 -7.92 7.43
N GLU A 148 -6.38 -7.59 8.17
CA GLU A 148 -5.24 -6.82 7.72
C GLU A 148 -4.20 -7.79 7.13
N THR A 149 -3.65 -7.43 5.99
CA THR A 149 -2.47 -8.09 5.42
C THR A 149 -1.35 -8.08 6.45
N LYS A 150 -0.68 -9.21 6.68
CA LYS A 150 0.46 -9.30 7.60
C LYS A 150 1.72 -9.40 6.76
N VAL A 151 2.72 -8.62 7.10
CA VAL A 151 4.04 -8.67 6.48
C VAL A 151 5.04 -9.04 7.56
N VAL A 152 5.74 -10.16 7.37
CA VAL A 152 6.86 -10.57 8.21
C VAL A 152 8.13 -10.41 7.39
N GLY A 153 9.11 -9.68 7.91
CA GLY A 153 10.36 -9.50 7.17
C GLY A 153 11.49 -9.00 8.05
N HIS A 154 12.64 -8.77 7.41
CA HIS A 154 13.80 -8.21 8.09
C HIS A 154 13.83 -6.68 7.92
N ARG A 155 14.15 -5.93 8.97
CA ARG A 155 14.14 -4.46 8.93
C ARG A 155 15.12 -3.86 7.91
N TRP A 156 16.20 -4.59 7.62
CA TRP A 156 17.25 -4.18 6.68
C TRP A 156 17.09 -4.79 5.28
N SER A 157 16.02 -5.55 5.05
CA SER A 157 15.75 -6.12 3.72
C SER A 157 15.14 -5.05 2.82
N SER A 158 15.80 -4.78 1.68
CA SER A 158 15.29 -3.88 0.64
C SER A 158 13.89 -4.29 0.19
N ARG A 159 13.69 -5.58 -0.14
CA ARG A 159 12.38 -6.10 -0.54
C ARG A 159 11.32 -5.93 0.56
N SER A 160 11.69 -6.10 1.83
CA SER A 160 10.77 -5.85 2.95
C SER A 160 10.36 -4.38 3.06
N SER A 161 11.26 -3.44 2.78
CA SER A 161 10.92 -2.00 2.68
C SER A 161 10.01 -1.73 1.48
N GLU A 162 10.34 -2.27 0.31
CA GLU A 162 9.54 -2.11 -0.93
C GLU A 162 8.10 -2.61 -0.76
N VAL A 163 7.89 -3.80 -0.21
CA VAL A 163 6.55 -4.36 0.04
C VAL A 163 5.74 -3.50 1.01
N ARG A 164 6.36 -3.04 2.10
CA ARG A 164 5.70 -2.13 3.06
C ARG A 164 5.32 -0.80 2.41
N GLU A 165 6.23 -0.23 1.62
CA GLU A 165 5.98 1.00 0.89
C GLU A 165 4.84 0.82 -0.12
N PHE A 166 4.84 -0.28 -0.88
CA PHE A 166 3.80 -0.62 -1.85
C PHE A 166 2.42 -0.68 -1.20
N LEU A 167 2.26 -1.42 -0.09
CA LEU A 167 0.99 -1.56 0.62
C LEU A 167 0.54 -0.21 1.21
N ALA A 168 1.46 0.54 1.83
CA ALA A 168 1.16 1.85 2.38
C ALA A 168 0.69 2.85 1.29
N ARG A 169 1.38 2.87 0.15
CA ARG A 169 1.07 3.80 -0.95
C ARG A 169 -0.23 3.47 -1.66
N ASN A 170 -0.58 2.19 -1.76
CA ASN A 170 -1.88 1.74 -2.28
C ASN A 170 -3.00 1.76 -1.22
N GLN A 171 -2.75 2.33 -0.03
CA GLN A 171 -3.70 2.42 1.09
C GLN A 171 -4.28 1.05 1.51
N ILE A 172 -3.49 -0.01 1.35
CA ILE A 172 -3.84 -1.35 1.80
C ILE A 172 -3.46 -1.47 3.28
N PRO A 173 -4.42 -1.67 4.20
CA PRO A 173 -4.11 -1.85 5.60
C PRO A 173 -3.24 -3.09 5.82
N TYR A 174 -2.13 -2.92 6.54
CA TYR A 174 -1.24 -4.03 6.87
C TYR A 174 -0.62 -3.91 8.27
N ARG A 175 -0.20 -5.05 8.82
CA ARG A 175 0.63 -5.13 10.02
C ARG A 175 2.01 -5.64 9.68
N TRP A 176 3.02 -4.98 10.23
CA TRP A 176 4.42 -5.37 10.08
C TRP A 176 4.93 -6.07 11.33
N TYR A 177 5.63 -7.18 11.12
CA TYR A 177 6.34 -7.92 12.14
C TYR A 177 7.78 -8.14 11.68
N THR A 178 8.74 -7.91 12.57
CA THR A 178 10.12 -8.35 12.28
C THR A 178 10.17 -9.88 12.34
N SER A 179 10.99 -10.50 11.50
CA SER A 179 11.21 -11.95 11.48
C SER A 179 11.69 -12.49 12.83
N GLU A 180 12.34 -11.66 13.63
CA GLU A 180 12.84 -11.99 14.97
C GLU A 180 11.79 -11.83 16.08
N SER A 181 10.67 -11.16 15.82
CA SER A 181 9.63 -10.96 16.83
C SER A 181 8.89 -12.27 17.15
N PRO A 182 8.39 -12.47 18.39
CA PRO A 182 7.65 -13.68 18.74
C PRO A 182 6.42 -13.94 17.85
N GLU A 183 5.75 -12.89 17.38
CA GLU A 183 4.64 -13.01 16.43
C GLU A 183 5.13 -13.33 15.01
N GLY A 184 6.22 -12.69 14.57
CA GLY A 184 6.85 -12.99 13.29
C GLY A 184 7.29 -14.45 13.18
N GLN A 185 7.94 -14.99 14.21
CA GLN A 185 8.33 -16.41 14.28
C GLN A 185 7.13 -17.35 14.22
N ARG A 186 6.03 -17.02 14.92
CA ARG A 186 4.79 -17.81 14.86
C ARG A 186 4.16 -17.80 13.47
N LEU A 187 4.14 -16.65 12.80
CA LEU A 187 3.62 -16.52 11.44
C LEU A 187 4.49 -17.27 10.41
N LEU A 188 5.82 -17.22 10.54
CA LEU A 188 6.74 -17.98 9.69
C LEU A 188 6.54 -19.49 9.86
N ALA A 189 6.45 -19.96 11.11
CA ALA A 189 6.19 -21.36 11.42
C ALA A 189 4.82 -21.82 10.87
N ALA A 190 3.78 -20.99 11.01
CA ALA A 190 2.45 -21.28 10.48
C ALA A 190 2.43 -21.35 8.94
N ALA A 191 3.29 -20.59 8.26
CA ALA A 191 3.46 -20.62 6.83
C ALA A 191 4.41 -21.72 6.33
N GLY A 192 5.04 -22.48 7.23
CA GLY A 192 6.07 -23.46 6.86
C GLY A 192 7.34 -22.84 6.27
N SER A 193 7.59 -21.55 6.54
CA SER A 193 8.80 -20.85 6.09
C SER A 193 9.89 -20.96 7.15
N ASP A 194 11.13 -21.18 6.72
CA ASP A 194 12.32 -21.16 7.56
C ASP A 194 12.88 -19.74 7.78
N GLY A 195 12.23 -18.72 7.22
CA GLY A 195 12.63 -17.32 7.34
C GLY A 195 13.81 -16.91 6.47
N GLN A 196 14.27 -17.75 5.54
CA GLN A 196 15.36 -17.40 4.62
C GLN A 196 14.88 -16.47 3.49
N ASP A 197 13.70 -16.76 2.93
CA ASP A 197 13.11 -15.97 1.86
C ASP A 197 12.07 -14.99 2.44
N LEU A 198 12.49 -13.74 2.63
CA LEU A 198 11.66 -12.65 3.19
C LEU A 198 11.55 -11.48 2.20
N PRO A 199 10.46 -10.68 2.25
CA PRO A 199 9.36 -10.72 3.22
C PRO A 199 8.32 -11.80 2.92
N LEU A 200 7.70 -12.33 3.96
CA LEU A 200 6.49 -13.12 3.90
C LEU A 200 5.27 -12.19 3.98
N VAL A 201 4.36 -12.28 3.02
CA VAL A 201 3.10 -11.55 3.01
C VAL A 201 1.95 -12.53 3.14
N ALA A 202 1.17 -12.42 4.22
CA ALA A 202 -0.04 -13.21 4.43
C ALA A 202 -1.26 -12.30 4.30
N ALA A 203 -2.10 -12.52 3.29
CA ALA A 203 -3.30 -11.72 3.12
C ALA A 203 -4.40 -12.08 4.14
N ALA A 204 -5.44 -11.25 4.12
CA ALA A 204 -6.68 -11.45 4.84
C ALA A 204 -7.34 -12.82 4.59
N ASP A 205 -7.17 -13.37 3.38
CA ASP A 205 -7.76 -14.65 2.94
C ASP A 205 -6.87 -15.87 3.23
N GLY A 206 -5.80 -15.70 4.01
CA GLY A 206 -4.91 -16.76 4.46
C GLY A 206 -3.88 -17.24 3.42
N THR A 207 -3.92 -16.72 2.20
CA THR A 207 -2.88 -16.97 1.20
C THR A 207 -1.57 -16.36 1.66
N VAL A 208 -0.47 -17.06 1.41
CA VAL A 208 0.88 -16.64 1.77
C VAL A 208 1.72 -16.50 0.52
N LEU A 209 2.40 -15.37 0.40
CA LEU A 209 3.41 -15.10 -0.61
C LEU A 209 4.77 -14.94 0.05
N THR A 210 5.79 -15.55 -0.56
CA THR A 210 7.17 -15.47 -0.09
C THR A 210 7.97 -14.62 -1.07
N ALA A 211 8.51 -13.50 -0.58
CA ALA A 211 9.20 -12.48 -1.37
C ALA A 211 8.49 -12.14 -2.71
N PRO A 212 7.18 -11.83 -2.70
CA PRO A 212 6.43 -11.63 -3.94
C PRO A 212 6.99 -10.47 -4.76
N SER A 213 6.87 -10.54 -6.08
CA SER A 213 6.98 -9.38 -6.96
C SER A 213 5.86 -8.37 -6.71
N ASP A 214 6.03 -7.13 -7.19
CA ASP A 214 4.98 -6.10 -7.06
C ASP A 214 3.68 -6.52 -7.76
N SER A 215 3.77 -7.18 -8.92
CA SER A 215 2.59 -7.65 -9.67
C SER A 215 1.85 -8.76 -8.93
N GLU A 216 2.57 -9.75 -8.37
CA GLU A 216 1.98 -10.79 -7.53
C GLU A 216 1.31 -10.18 -6.31
N LEU A 217 1.98 -9.24 -5.63
CA LEU A 217 1.43 -8.54 -4.48
C LEU A 217 0.17 -7.76 -4.85
N ALA A 218 0.18 -7.04 -5.97
CA ALA A 218 -0.95 -6.26 -6.47
C ALA A 218 -2.18 -7.12 -6.77
N GLN A 219 -2.01 -8.18 -7.56
CA GLN A 219 -3.09 -9.15 -7.83
C GLN A 219 -3.63 -9.73 -6.53
N HIS A 220 -2.73 -10.03 -5.60
CA HIS A 220 -3.08 -10.64 -4.34
C HIS A 220 -3.89 -9.73 -3.41
N VAL A 221 -3.62 -8.43 -3.41
CA VAL A 221 -4.41 -7.43 -2.68
C VAL A 221 -5.61 -6.89 -3.47
N GLY A 222 -5.94 -7.50 -4.60
CA GLY A 222 -7.12 -7.16 -5.42
C GLY A 222 -6.96 -5.91 -6.29
N LEU A 223 -5.72 -5.52 -6.62
CA LEU A 223 -5.43 -4.48 -7.59
C LEU A 223 -5.35 -5.09 -8.99
N SER A 224 -5.86 -4.36 -9.99
CA SER A 224 -5.80 -4.76 -11.39
C SER A 224 -4.39 -4.50 -11.95
N THR A 225 -3.80 -5.48 -12.64
CA THR A 225 -2.44 -5.39 -13.19
C THR A 225 -2.36 -5.52 -14.70
N ALA A 226 -3.49 -5.78 -15.37
CA ALA A 226 -3.59 -5.86 -16.82
C ALA A 226 -4.86 -5.14 -17.29
N PRO A 227 -4.86 -4.55 -18.51
CA PRO A 227 -6.05 -3.98 -19.11
C PRO A 227 -7.13 -5.03 -19.38
N SER A 228 -8.38 -4.65 -19.21
CA SER A 228 -9.54 -5.48 -19.55
C SER A 228 -9.92 -5.44 -21.03
N GLU A 229 -9.51 -4.40 -21.76
CA GLU A 229 -9.76 -4.22 -23.20
C GLU A 229 -8.45 -4.05 -23.98
N ASP A 230 -8.46 -4.41 -25.26
CA ASP A 230 -7.32 -4.20 -26.17
C ASP A 230 -7.24 -2.75 -26.69
N PHE A 231 -8.32 -1.96 -26.53
CA PHE A 231 -8.43 -0.62 -27.11
C PHE A 231 -9.28 0.35 -26.27
N TYR A 232 -8.78 1.55 -26.03
CA TYR A 232 -9.45 2.62 -25.26
C TYR A 232 -9.57 3.91 -26.05
N ASP A 233 -10.50 4.78 -25.67
CA ASP A 233 -10.59 6.12 -26.26
C ASP A 233 -9.48 7.01 -25.71
N LEU A 234 -9.11 6.80 -24.44
CA LEU A 234 -8.06 7.53 -23.73
C LEU A 234 -7.21 6.59 -22.85
N VAL A 235 -5.90 6.56 -23.09
CA VAL A 235 -4.91 5.96 -22.19
C VAL A 235 -4.17 7.07 -21.43
N ILE A 236 -4.10 6.97 -20.11
CA ILE A 236 -3.39 7.89 -19.24
C ILE A 236 -2.18 7.17 -18.66
N VAL A 237 -0.98 7.70 -18.88
CA VAL A 237 0.27 7.11 -18.37
C VAL A 237 0.74 7.90 -17.16
N GLY A 238 0.60 7.32 -15.97
CA GLY A 238 1.00 7.90 -14.68
C GLY A 238 -0.20 8.19 -13.76
N GLY A 239 -0.16 7.64 -12.54
CA GLY A 239 -1.20 7.71 -11.52
C GLY A 239 -1.07 8.86 -10.52
N GLY A 240 -0.31 9.91 -10.85
CA GLY A 240 -0.21 11.12 -10.02
C GLY A 240 -1.48 12.00 -10.06
N PRO A 241 -1.48 13.17 -9.39
CA PRO A 241 -2.63 14.08 -9.38
C PRO A 241 -3.12 14.49 -10.77
N ALA A 242 -2.22 14.70 -11.73
CA ALA A 242 -2.58 15.00 -13.11
C ALA A 242 -3.31 13.84 -13.79
N GLY A 243 -2.76 12.62 -13.70
CA GLY A 243 -3.39 11.45 -14.29
C GLY A 243 -4.72 11.09 -13.63
N LEU A 244 -4.82 11.19 -12.31
CA LEU A 244 -6.08 10.99 -11.59
C LEU A 244 -7.13 12.04 -11.96
N GLY A 245 -6.72 13.30 -12.13
CA GLY A 245 -7.60 14.36 -12.65
C GLY A 245 -8.12 14.04 -14.04
N ALA A 246 -7.23 13.61 -14.94
CA ALA A 246 -7.61 13.18 -16.29
C ALA A 246 -8.52 11.95 -16.28
N ALA A 247 -8.29 10.97 -15.39
CA ALA A 247 -9.08 9.75 -15.32
C ALA A 247 -10.52 10.03 -14.84
N VAL A 248 -10.68 10.90 -13.85
CA VAL A 248 -12.00 11.35 -13.39
C VAL A 248 -12.76 12.02 -14.53
N TYR A 249 -12.14 13.00 -15.19
CA TYR A 249 -12.82 13.76 -16.24
C TYR A 249 -13.11 12.90 -17.48
N GLY A 250 -12.12 12.15 -17.96
CA GLY A 250 -12.27 11.30 -19.15
C GLY A 250 -13.39 10.29 -19.00
N ALA A 251 -13.43 9.55 -17.88
CA ALA A 251 -14.52 8.61 -17.64
C ALA A 251 -15.87 9.30 -17.40
N SER A 252 -15.90 10.43 -16.68
CA SER A 252 -17.16 11.15 -16.43
C SER A 252 -17.78 11.78 -17.69
N GLU A 253 -16.96 12.07 -18.69
CA GLU A 253 -17.37 12.63 -19.99
C GLU A 253 -17.62 11.53 -21.04
N GLY A 254 -17.56 10.26 -20.64
CA GLY A 254 -18.01 9.11 -21.44
C GLY A 254 -16.92 8.44 -22.29
N LEU A 255 -15.65 8.80 -22.12
CA LEU A 255 -14.53 8.12 -22.77
C LEU A 255 -14.25 6.78 -22.08
N ARG A 256 -14.04 5.72 -22.85
CA ARG A 256 -13.42 4.49 -22.33
C ARG A 256 -11.99 4.82 -21.95
N THR A 257 -11.76 4.91 -20.65
CA THR A 257 -10.54 5.48 -20.07
C THR A 257 -9.81 4.44 -19.24
N VAL A 258 -8.50 4.29 -19.50
CA VAL A 258 -7.60 3.50 -18.66
C VAL A 258 -6.45 4.36 -18.16
N LEU A 259 -6.17 4.28 -16.87
CA LEU A 259 -4.99 4.85 -16.24
C LEU A 259 -4.01 3.73 -15.92
N VAL A 260 -2.78 3.89 -16.39
CA VAL A 260 -1.67 2.96 -16.16
C VAL A 260 -0.67 3.57 -15.20
N GLU A 261 -0.37 2.87 -14.12
CA GLU A 261 0.56 3.29 -13.08
C GLU A 261 1.58 2.19 -12.76
N ARG A 262 2.85 2.60 -12.69
CA ARG A 262 3.99 1.73 -12.47
C ARG A 262 4.03 1.07 -11.09
N HIS A 263 3.65 1.78 -10.03
CA HIS A 263 3.80 1.29 -8.65
C HIS A 263 2.53 1.47 -7.83
N SER A 264 2.03 2.71 -7.74
CA SER A 264 0.91 3.05 -6.86
C SER A 264 0.32 4.38 -7.28
N THR A 265 -1.00 4.53 -7.21
CA THR A 265 -1.62 5.83 -7.45
C THR A 265 -1.19 6.87 -6.41
N GLY A 266 -1.26 8.14 -6.81
CA GLY A 266 -0.95 9.31 -6.01
C GLY A 266 0.40 9.97 -6.33
N GLY A 267 1.32 9.25 -6.97
CA GLY A 267 2.64 9.76 -7.34
C GLY A 267 3.38 10.42 -6.16
N GLN A 268 4.19 11.44 -6.45
CA GLN A 268 4.92 12.20 -5.43
C GLN A 268 4.00 12.89 -4.41
N ALA A 269 2.85 13.42 -4.86
CA ALA A 269 1.91 14.10 -3.99
C ALA A 269 1.31 13.16 -2.94
N GLY A 270 1.08 11.89 -3.28
CA GLY A 270 0.57 10.86 -2.38
C GLY A 270 1.41 10.67 -1.11
N GLN A 271 2.70 10.97 -1.17
CA GLN A 271 3.65 10.85 -0.05
C GLN A 271 3.64 12.08 0.87
N SER A 272 2.94 13.15 0.50
CA SER A 272 2.86 14.35 1.33
C SER A 272 2.05 14.09 2.59
N SER A 273 2.65 14.33 3.77
CA SER A 273 1.95 14.23 5.06
C SER A 273 0.77 15.19 5.16
N ARG A 274 0.93 16.41 4.62
CA ARG A 274 -0.12 17.43 4.62
C ARG A 274 0.06 18.43 3.49
N ILE A 275 -1.04 18.69 2.78
CA ILE A 275 -1.17 19.70 1.73
C ILE A 275 -2.14 20.77 2.26
N GLU A 276 -1.61 21.96 2.58
CA GLU A 276 -2.41 23.08 3.14
C GLU A 276 -2.88 24.07 2.07
N ASN A 277 -2.33 23.98 0.85
CA ASN A 277 -2.61 24.90 -0.25
C ASN A 277 -3.50 24.29 -1.36
N TYR A 278 -4.28 23.27 -1.03
CA TYR A 278 -5.29 22.70 -1.94
C TYR A 278 -6.68 23.24 -1.59
N LEU A 279 -7.29 23.96 -2.53
CA LEU A 279 -8.57 24.63 -2.32
C LEU A 279 -9.68 23.62 -1.94
N GLY A 280 -10.50 23.98 -0.96
CA GLY A 280 -11.60 23.15 -0.46
C GLY A 280 -11.27 22.36 0.83
N PHE A 281 -10.02 22.41 1.30
CA PHE A 281 -9.58 21.76 2.55
C PHE A 281 -9.05 22.79 3.55
N PRO A 282 -9.90 23.44 4.35
CA PRO A 282 -9.48 24.51 5.26
C PRO A 282 -8.46 24.03 6.32
N ASP A 283 -8.55 22.76 6.74
CA ASP A 283 -7.61 22.13 7.66
C ASP A 283 -6.48 21.37 6.94
N GLY A 284 -6.31 21.58 5.63
CA GLY A 284 -5.45 20.77 4.77
C GLY A 284 -5.95 19.34 4.58
N VAL A 285 -5.25 18.59 3.71
CA VAL A 285 -5.55 17.18 3.41
C VAL A 285 -4.23 16.43 3.24
N SER A 286 -4.17 15.15 3.65
CA SER A 286 -2.97 14.36 3.33
C SER A 286 -2.92 14.02 1.85
N GLY A 287 -1.72 13.86 1.30
CA GLY A 287 -1.51 13.46 -0.08
C GLY A 287 -2.20 12.15 -0.43
N GLY A 288 -2.05 11.14 0.44
CA GLY A 288 -2.71 9.84 0.30
C GLY A 288 -4.24 9.95 0.31
N GLN A 289 -4.82 10.73 1.21
CA GLN A 289 -6.28 10.94 1.25
C GLN A 289 -6.81 11.60 -0.03
N LEU A 290 -6.11 12.63 -0.52
CA LEU A 290 -6.52 13.34 -1.73
C LEU A 290 -6.53 12.42 -2.94
N THR A 291 -5.46 11.63 -3.09
CA THR A 291 -5.24 10.79 -4.28
C THR A 291 -6.09 9.51 -4.26
N GLU A 292 -6.30 8.91 -3.09
CA GLU A 292 -7.23 7.78 -2.95
C GLU A 292 -8.68 8.18 -3.25
N ARG A 293 -9.12 9.36 -2.76
CA ARG A 293 -10.46 9.88 -3.09
C ARG A 293 -10.62 10.09 -4.60
N ALA A 294 -9.59 10.61 -5.28
CA ALA A 294 -9.61 10.79 -6.73
C ALA A 294 -9.64 9.44 -7.47
N ARG A 295 -8.87 8.44 -7.02
CA ARG A 295 -8.91 7.07 -7.57
C ARG A 295 -10.29 6.44 -7.44
N LEU A 296 -10.90 6.50 -6.25
CA LEU A 296 -12.25 6.00 -6.01
C LEU A 296 -13.30 6.73 -6.89
N GLN A 297 -13.13 8.03 -7.10
CA GLN A 297 -13.99 8.81 -7.98
C GLN A 297 -13.83 8.41 -9.45
N ALA A 298 -12.61 8.19 -9.93
CA ALA A 298 -12.36 7.73 -11.29
C ALA A 298 -13.00 6.35 -11.54
N GLY A 299 -12.79 5.41 -10.62
CA GLY A 299 -13.42 4.08 -10.69
C GLY A 299 -14.95 4.12 -10.63
N LYS A 300 -15.54 5.04 -9.84
CA LYS A 300 -16.99 5.26 -9.83
C LYS A 300 -17.56 5.63 -11.21
N PHE A 301 -16.80 6.37 -12.02
CA PHE A 301 -17.19 6.74 -13.38
C PHE A 301 -16.84 5.68 -14.44
N GLY A 302 -16.17 4.59 -14.05
CA GLY A 302 -15.79 3.51 -14.96
C GLY A 302 -14.39 3.64 -15.56
N ALA A 303 -13.54 4.54 -15.05
CA ALA A 303 -12.12 4.53 -15.40
C ALA A 303 -11.48 3.24 -14.86
N GLU A 304 -10.78 2.52 -15.73
CA GLU A 304 -9.94 1.40 -15.32
C GLU A 304 -8.61 1.92 -14.76
N VAL A 305 -8.13 1.34 -13.67
CA VAL A 305 -6.85 1.71 -13.05
C VAL A 305 -5.99 0.47 -12.96
N ILE A 306 -4.94 0.45 -13.77
CA ILE A 306 -3.93 -0.61 -13.81
C ILE A 306 -2.74 -0.16 -12.99
N THR A 307 -2.36 -0.97 -12.01
CA THR A 307 -1.17 -0.75 -11.17
C THR A 307 -0.11 -1.80 -11.50
N THR A 308 1.15 -1.54 -11.16
CA THR A 308 2.28 -2.48 -11.40
C THR A 308 2.55 -2.76 -12.87
N SER A 309 2.21 -1.81 -13.74
CA SER A 309 2.46 -1.91 -15.17
C SER A 309 3.36 -0.77 -15.64
N ASP A 310 4.51 -1.16 -16.18
CA ASP A 310 5.53 -0.25 -16.67
C ASP A 310 5.32 0.02 -18.17
N VAL A 311 5.01 1.27 -18.53
CA VAL A 311 4.96 1.70 -19.93
C VAL A 311 6.39 1.96 -20.43
N THR A 312 6.77 1.30 -21.51
CA THR A 312 8.15 1.33 -22.03
C THR A 312 8.28 1.88 -23.44
N ALA A 313 7.18 1.98 -24.19
CA ALA A 313 7.17 2.61 -25.51
C ALA A 313 5.81 3.19 -25.87
N LEU A 314 5.83 4.27 -26.65
CA LEU A 314 4.66 4.83 -27.34
C LEU A 314 4.93 4.77 -28.84
N GLU A 315 4.10 4.04 -29.57
CA GLU A 315 4.18 3.95 -31.03
C GLU A 315 3.03 4.72 -31.67
N ILE A 316 3.37 5.50 -32.70
CA ILE A 316 2.44 6.33 -33.45
C ILE A 316 2.21 5.68 -34.82
N ALA A 317 0.96 5.35 -35.12
CA ALA A 317 0.56 4.72 -36.38
C ALA A 317 -0.65 5.46 -36.98
N GLY A 318 -0.38 6.50 -37.75
CA GLY A 318 -1.43 7.38 -38.28
C GLY A 318 -2.25 8.01 -37.15
N ALA A 319 -3.57 7.76 -37.15
CA ALA A 319 -4.47 8.25 -36.10
C ALA A 319 -4.56 7.33 -34.87
N GLY A 320 -3.83 6.21 -34.83
CA GLY A 320 -3.80 5.30 -33.69
C GLY A 320 -2.54 5.48 -32.84
N ARG A 321 -2.67 5.25 -31.53
CA ARG A 321 -1.56 5.17 -30.58
C ARG A 321 -1.49 3.77 -30.00
N THR A 322 -0.30 3.21 -29.89
CA THR A 322 -0.07 1.94 -29.19
C THR A 322 0.87 2.18 -28.01
N VAL A 323 0.41 1.81 -26.82
CA VAL A 323 1.19 1.90 -25.58
C VAL A 323 1.71 0.50 -25.25
N ARG A 324 3.02 0.32 -25.17
CA ARG A 324 3.65 -0.97 -24.85
C ARG A 324 4.07 -1.04 -23.39
N PHE A 325 3.85 -2.21 -22.79
CA PHE A 325 4.22 -2.51 -21.42
C PHE A 325 5.52 -3.32 -21.36
N ALA A 326 6.20 -3.29 -20.22
CA ALA A 326 7.48 -3.98 -20.00
C ALA A 326 7.39 -5.51 -20.12
N ASP A 327 6.20 -6.09 -19.93
CA ASP A 327 5.93 -7.53 -20.10
C ASP A 327 5.76 -7.95 -21.57
N GLY A 328 5.86 -7.00 -22.51
CA GLY A 328 5.72 -7.20 -23.95
C GLY A 328 4.29 -7.08 -24.47
N THR A 329 3.29 -6.93 -23.60
CA THR A 329 1.91 -6.67 -23.99
C THR A 329 1.72 -5.20 -24.41
N SER A 330 0.59 -4.88 -25.03
CA SER A 330 0.31 -3.53 -25.50
C SER A 330 -1.18 -3.26 -25.59
N VAL A 331 -1.56 -1.99 -25.51
CA VAL A 331 -2.93 -1.52 -25.68
C VAL A 331 -3.01 -0.42 -26.74
N GLY A 332 -4.08 -0.44 -27.54
CA GLY A 332 -4.38 0.60 -28.51
C GLY A 332 -5.18 1.76 -27.90
N ALA A 333 -5.02 2.96 -28.45
CA ALA A 333 -5.79 4.12 -28.04
C ALA A 333 -6.03 5.13 -29.17
N HIS A 334 -7.14 5.87 -29.10
CA HIS A 334 -7.30 7.08 -29.91
C HIS A 334 -6.39 8.21 -29.42
N THR A 335 -6.29 8.39 -28.10
CA THR A 335 -5.49 9.45 -27.48
C THR A 335 -4.70 8.96 -26.28
N VAL A 336 -3.60 9.65 -25.98
CA VAL A 336 -2.75 9.38 -24.81
C VAL A 336 -2.54 10.65 -24.01
N ILE A 337 -2.65 10.59 -22.68
CA ILE A 337 -2.19 11.63 -21.76
C ILE A 337 -0.95 11.12 -21.02
N LEU A 338 0.17 11.81 -21.20
CA LEU A 338 1.41 11.59 -20.46
C LEU A 338 1.37 12.40 -19.16
N ALA A 339 1.22 11.70 -18.03
CA ALA A 339 1.12 12.26 -16.68
C ALA A 339 2.14 11.61 -15.72
N THR A 340 3.31 11.23 -16.23
CA THR A 340 4.35 10.45 -15.52
C THR A 340 5.10 11.22 -14.43
N GLY A 341 4.88 12.53 -14.33
CA GLY A 341 5.48 13.39 -13.31
C GLY A 341 7.01 13.37 -13.33
N VAL A 342 7.60 13.32 -12.14
CA VAL A 342 9.06 13.33 -11.93
C VAL A 342 9.47 12.32 -10.85
N SER A 343 10.70 11.82 -10.93
CA SER A 343 11.35 10.96 -9.94
C SER A 343 12.44 11.71 -9.21
N TYR A 344 12.71 11.35 -7.95
CA TYR A 344 13.86 11.91 -7.23
C TYR A 344 15.17 11.58 -7.94
N ARG A 345 16.04 12.57 -8.00
CA ARG A 345 17.41 12.40 -8.52
C ARG A 345 18.18 11.44 -7.62
N ARG A 346 18.88 10.49 -8.24
CA ARG A 346 19.78 9.57 -7.56
C ARG A 346 21.09 10.28 -7.25
N LEU A 347 21.66 10.00 -6.09
CA LEU A 347 22.98 10.51 -5.74
C LEU A 347 24.01 9.52 -6.27
N ASP A 348 24.87 10.00 -7.18
CA ASP A 348 25.91 9.19 -7.79
C ASP A 348 27.10 9.04 -6.82
N ALA A 349 27.14 7.91 -6.12
CA ALA A 349 28.27 7.50 -5.29
C ALA A 349 28.30 5.97 -5.13
N PRO A 350 29.50 5.34 -5.10
CA PRO A 350 29.62 3.90 -4.87
C PRO A 350 28.90 3.44 -3.59
N GLY A 351 28.26 2.27 -3.68
CA GLY A 351 27.56 1.62 -2.58
C GLY A 351 26.11 2.08 -2.33
N LEU A 352 25.74 3.30 -2.74
CA LEU A 352 24.39 3.85 -2.48
C LEU A 352 23.26 3.05 -3.13
N ASP A 353 23.45 2.60 -4.37
CA ASP A 353 22.42 1.84 -5.08
C ASP A 353 22.12 0.51 -4.39
N ARG A 354 23.16 -0.21 -3.93
CA ARG A 354 23.02 -1.50 -3.22
C ARG A 354 22.32 -1.35 -1.87
N LEU A 355 22.55 -0.22 -1.19
CA LEU A 355 21.99 0.06 0.14
C LEU A 355 20.64 0.78 0.09
N THR A 356 20.07 0.98 -1.12
CA THR A 356 18.72 1.54 -1.27
C THR A 356 17.68 0.62 -0.61
N GLY A 357 16.86 1.16 0.29
CA GLY A 357 15.89 0.38 1.08
C GLY A 357 16.50 -0.30 2.31
N ALA A 358 17.83 -0.29 2.45
CA ALA A 358 18.59 -0.88 3.55
C ALA A 358 19.48 0.19 4.22
N GLY A 359 18.85 1.29 4.65
CA GLY A 359 19.54 2.45 5.25
C GLY A 359 19.65 3.67 4.31
N VAL A 360 19.59 3.50 2.99
CA VAL A 360 19.56 4.64 2.03
C VAL A 360 18.15 4.81 1.43
N TYR A 361 17.60 6.02 1.50
CA TYR A 361 16.23 6.32 1.08
C TYR A 361 16.13 7.61 0.26
N TYR A 362 15.19 7.64 -0.70
CA TYR A 362 14.92 8.78 -1.56
C TYR A 362 13.48 9.25 -1.33
N GLY A 363 13.30 10.42 -0.71
CA GLY A 363 11.97 10.98 -0.41
C GLY A 363 11.14 10.29 0.69
N SER A 364 11.54 9.10 1.17
CA SER A 364 10.72 8.24 2.05
C SER A 364 10.98 8.43 3.56
N ALA A 365 10.94 9.67 4.06
CA ALA A 365 11.23 9.93 5.49
C ALA A 365 10.14 9.42 6.45
N LEU A 366 8.88 9.27 6.00
CA LEU A 366 7.74 8.98 6.89
C LEU A 366 7.60 7.48 7.21
N THR A 367 7.74 6.61 6.21
CA THR A 367 7.58 5.15 6.37
C THR A 367 8.68 4.56 7.26
N GLU A 368 9.88 5.14 7.20
CA GLU A 368 11.05 4.67 7.96
C GLU A 368 11.30 5.45 9.25
N ALA A 369 10.50 6.48 9.53
CA ALA A 369 10.65 7.30 10.74
C ALA A 369 10.64 6.48 12.05
N PRO A 370 9.79 5.43 12.21
CA PRO A 370 9.84 4.60 13.40
C PRO A 370 11.17 3.83 13.54
N ALA A 371 11.79 3.44 12.42
CA ALA A 371 13.07 2.72 12.42
C ALA A 371 14.27 3.64 12.73
N CYS A 372 14.10 4.96 12.57
CA CYS A 372 15.13 5.95 12.87
C CYS A 372 15.26 6.27 14.38
N ALA A 373 14.43 5.68 15.24
CA ALA A 373 14.46 5.95 16.68
C ALA A 373 15.82 5.55 17.29
N ASP A 374 16.44 6.47 18.02
CA ASP A 374 17.76 6.31 18.63
C ASP A 374 18.92 6.06 17.62
N GLN A 375 18.74 6.40 16.34
CA GLN A 375 19.73 6.19 15.28
C GLN A 375 20.43 7.49 14.83
N HIS A 376 21.60 7.37 14.19
CA HIS A 376 22.32 8.44 13.50
C HIS A 376 21.83 8.60 12.06
N VAL A 377 21.11 9.71 11.82
CA VAL A 377 20.47 10.00 10.52
C VAL A 377 21.24 11.08 9.77
N PHE A 378 21.52 10.82 8.49
CA PHE A 378 22.08 11.79 7.55
C PHE A 378 21.05 12.18 6.50
N ILE A 379 21.09 13.43 6.07
CA ILE A 379 20.18 13.96 5.04
C ILE A 379 21.00 14.76 4.04
N VAL A 380 20.94 14.42 2.75
CA VAL A 380 21.62 15.17 1.69
C VAL A 380 20.62 16.11 1.01
N GLY A 381 20.83 17.42 1.15
CA GLY A 381 20.00 18.43 0.50
C GLY A 381 20.01 19.78 1.23
N GLY A 382 19.88 20.87 0.47
CA GLY A 382 19.93 22.25 0.99
C GLY A 382 18.64 23.06 0.83
N ALA A 383 17.53 22.43 0.46
CA ALA A 383 16.25 23.08 0.17
C ALA A 383 15.18 22.73 1.22
N ASN A 384 14.00 23.37 1.12
CA ASN A 384 12.90 23.21 2.08
C ASN A 384 12.56 21.75 2.42
N SER A 385 12.48 20.85 1.43
CA SER A 385 12.13 19.44 1.67
C SER A 385 13.13 18.74 2.59
N ALA A 386 14.43 18.98 2.40
CA ALA A 386 15.48 18.42 3.24
C ALA A 386 15.37 18.94 4.67
N GLY A 387 15.12 20.24 4.84
CA GLY A 387 14.94 20.85 6.17
C GLY A 387 13.68 20.37 6.90
N GLN A 388 12.57 20.19 6.19
CA GLN A 388 11.34 19.66 6.78
C GLN A 388 11.53 18.21 7.25
N ALA A 389 12.22 17.38 6.45
CA ALA A 389 12.57 16.02 6.83
C ALA A 389 13.49 16.01 8.07
N ALA A 390 14.49 16.90 8.12
CA ALA A 390 15.38 17.02 9.28
C ALA A 390 14.62 17.33 10.57
N ALA A 391 13.75 18.34 10.55
CA ALA A 391 12.94 18.74 11.71
C ALA A 391 11.91 17.67 12.13
N TYR A 392 11.48 16.82 11.20
CA TYR A 392 10.57 15.72 11.51
C TYR A 392 11.30 14.54 12.16
N LEU A 393 12.41 14.10 11.57
CA LEU A 393 13.19 12.95 12.05
C LEU A 393 13.91 13.25 13.38
N SER A 394 14.27 14.51 13.62
CA SER A 394 14.94 14.94 14.87
C SER A 394 14.12 14.71 16.14
N ARG A 395 12.82 14.42 16.01
CA ARG A 395 11.94 14.14 17.16
C ARG A 395 12.26 12.82 17.86
N ASN A 396 12.75 11.83 17.11
CA ASN A 396 12.98 10.47 17.61
C ASN A 396 14.42 9.97 17.35
N ALA A 397 15.15 10.55 16.39
CA ALA A 397 16.51 10.15 16.08
C ALA A 397 17.51 10.61 17.17
N CYS A 398 18.59 9.85 17.34
CA CYS A 398 19.69 10.23 18.24
C CYS A 398 20.36 11.53 17.75
N SER A 399 20.63 11.62 16.44
CA SER A 399 21.18 12.82 15.80
C SER A 399 20.74 12.91 14.34
N VAL A 400 20.55 14.12 13.83
CA VAL A 400 20.27 14.36 12.40
C VAL A 400 21.32 15.31 11.82
N THR A 401 22.09 14.86 10.83
CA THR A 401 23.10 15.66 10.14
C THR A 401 22.67 15.99 8.71
N LEU A 402 22.47 17.28 8.44
CA LEU A 402 22.15 17.80 7.12
C LEU A 402 23.44 18.11 6.33
N LEU A 403 23.68 17.39 5.24
CA LEU A 403 24.81 17.54 4.34
C LEU A 403 24.42 18.40 3.14
N VAL A 404 25.10 19.53 2.99
CA VAL A 404 24.78 20.56 2.00
C VAL A 404 26.00 20.83 1.13
N ARG A 405 25.87 20.60 -0.18
CA ARG A 405 26.94 20.85 -1.16
C ARG A 405 27.28 22.34 -1.30
N GLY A 406 26.29 23.21 -1.11
CA GLY A 406 26.43 24.67 -1.15
C GLY A 406 27.09 25.25 0.11
N ALA A 407 27.49 26.52 0.05
CA ALA A 407 28.14 27.20 1.17
C ALA A 407 27.18 27.54 2.33
N SER A 408 25.88 27.66 2.05
CA SER A 408 24.85 27.97 3.05
C SER A 408 23.50 27.34 2.67
N LEU A 409 22.57 27.30 3.64
CA LEU A 409 21.17 26.94 3.41
C LEU A 409 20.35 28.08 2.80
N GLU A 410 20.81 29.32 2.94
CA GLU A 410 20.08 30.55 2.60
C GLU A 410 19.77 30.68 1.10
N ALA A 411 20.53 30.00 0.25
CA ALA A 411 20.32 30.03 -1.20
C ALA A 411 19.01 29.37 -1.64
N SER A 412 18.51 28.38 -0.90
CA SER A 412 17.37 27.55 -1.33
C SER A 412 16.40 27.14 -0.23
N MET A 413 16.75 27.34 1.05
CA MET A 413 15.88 27.06 2.18
C MET A 413 15.26 28.34 2.73
N SER A 414 13.99 28.25 3.12
CA SER A 414 13.23 29.38 3.69
C SER A 414 13.79 29.78 5.05
N TYR A 415 13.92 31.09 5.29
CA TYR A 415 14.52 31.64 6.50
C TYR A 415 13.92 31.08 7.80
N TYR A 416 12.60 30.96 7.89
CA TYR A 416 11.94 30.41 9.09
C TYR A 416 12.39 28.98 9.42
N LEU A 417 12.62 28.17 8.39
CA LEU A 417 13.00 26.77 8.54
C LEU A 417 14.47 26.66 8.96
N ILE A 418 15.34 27.53 8.44
CA ILE A 418 16.73 27.66 8.90
C ILE A 418 16.76 27.98 10.41
N GLN A 419 15.96 28.96 10.85
CA GLN A 419 15.87 29.34 12.27
C GLN A 419 15.32 28.19 13.13
N GLN A 420 14.29 27.50 12.64
CA GLN A 420 13.72 26.34 13.33
C GLN A 420 14.76 25.23 13.51
N LEU A 421 15.51 24.88 12.46
CA LEU A 421 16.54 23.84 12.54
C LEU A 421 17.67 24.22 13.50
N ALA A 422 18.10 25.48 13.49
CA ALA A 422 19.13 25.98 14.41
C ALA A 422 18.72 25.92 15.89
N ALA A 423 17.41 25.86 16.18
CA ALA A 423 16.88 25.76 17.53
C ALA A 423 16.76 24.31 18.05
N ILE A 424 17.04 23.29 17.21
CA ILE A 424 16.93 21.88 17.58
C ILE A 424 18.32 21.33 17.91
N GLU A 425 18.54 20.94 19.16
CA GLU A 425 19.87 20.57 19.69
C GLU A 425 20.52 19.38 18.97
N ASN A 426 19.74 18.39 18.56
CA ASN A 426 20.23 17.19 17.88
C ASN A 426 20.25 17.31 16.34
N VAL A 427 20.09 18.52 15.79
CA VAL A 427 20.27 18.79 14.36
C VAL A 427 21.61 19.50 14.11
N HIS A 428 22.38 18.96 13.17
CA HIS A 428 23.66 19.51 12.75
C HIS A 428 23.64 19.81 11.24
N VAL A 429 24.24 20.91 10.82
CA VAL A 429 24.34 21.29 9.40
C VAL A 429 25.81 21.35 9.00
N ARG A 430 26.19 20.57 7.99
CA ARG A 430 27.52 20.58 7.36
C ARG A 430 27.42 21.12 5.94
N THR A 431 27.93 22.32 5.70
CA THR A 431 27.97 22.96 4.39
C THR A 431 29.29 22.69 3.66
N GLY A 432 29.30 22.83 2.34
CA GLY A 432 30.47 22.51 1.51
C GLY A 432 30.86 21.03 1.50
N VAL A 433 29.99 20.13 1.96
CA VAL A 433 30.26 18.70 2.10
C VAL A 433 29.40 17.89 1.13
N GLU A 434 29.95 16.80 0.59
CA GLU A 434 29.21 15.82 -0.18
C GLU A 434 29.52 14.38 0.24
N VAL A 435 28.55 13.48 0.06
CA VAL A 435 28.75 12.03 0.22
C VAL A 435 29.42 11.52 -1.04
N ILE A 436 30.52 10.78 -0.88
CA ILE A 436 31.29 10.21 -1.99
C ILE A 436 31.32 8.69 -1.98
N GLU A 437 30.93 8.04 -0.89
CA GLU A 437 30.81 6.58 -0.77
C GLU A 437 29.86 6.22 0.38
N ALA A 438 29.17 5.10 0.26
CA ALA A 438 28.40 4.47 1.33
C ALA A 438 28.82 3.00 1.50
N GLN A 439 29.04 2.56 2.73
CA GLN A 439 29.53 1.21 3.04
C GLN A 439 28.67 0.53 4.10
N GLY A 440 28.67 -0.80 4.07
CA GLY A 440 28.02 -1.68 5.03
C GLY A 440 27.60 -3.01 4.38
N GLU A 441 27.56 -4.11 5.14
CA GLU A 441 27.34 -5.43 4.54
C GLU A 441 25.86 -5.65 4.22
N GLU A 442 25.01 -5.63 5.26
CA GLU A 442 23.56 -5.85 5.12
C GLU A 442 22.75 -4.55 5.02
N HIS A 443 23.22 -3.49 5.66
CA HIS A 443 22.61 -2.17 5.69
C HIS A 443 23.69 -1.10 5.69
N LEU A 444 23.30 0.17 5.62
CA LEU A 444 24.21 1.28 5.77
C LEU A 444 24.86 1.24 7.16
N GLU A 445 26.18 1.28 7.19
CA GLU A 445 26.98 1.34 8.43
C GLU A 445 27.83 2.61 8.49
N THR A 446 28.36 3.05 7.34
CA THR A 446 29.21 4.24 7.27
C THR A 446 29.02 5.02 5.98
N LEU A 447 29.31 6.32 6.05
CA LEU A 447 29.39 7.23 4.92
C LEU A 447 30.79 7.85 4.84
N THR A 448 31.33 7.94 3.63
CA THR A 448 32.52 8.76 3.38
C THR A 448 32.09 10.11 2.84
N LEU A 449 32.47 11.16 3.56
CA LEU A 449 32.15 12.55 3.29
C LEU A 449 33.39 13.26 2.78
N ARG A 450 33.23 14.13 1.77
CA ARG A 450 34.30 14.99 1.26
C ARG A 450 33.97 16.45 1.50
N ASP A 451 34.89 17.17 2.14
CA ASP A 451 34.89 18.64 2.14
C ASP A 451 35.37 19.14 0.78
N ARG A 452 34.54 19.93 0.10
CA ARG A 452 34.81 20.36 -1.28
C ARG A 452 35.86 21.47 -1.37
N ALA A 453 36.06 22.24 -0.30
CA ALA A 453 37.04 23.32 -0.26
C ALA A 453 38.42 22.80 0.14
N ALA A 454 38.47 21.96 1.17
CA ALA A 454 39.71 21.37 1.67
C ALA A 454 40.14 20.11 0.90
N GLY A 455 39.22 19.44 0.22
CA GLY A 455 39.46 18.15 -0.42
C GLY A 455 39.66 16.99 0.57
N THR A 456 39.43 17.23 1.86
CA THR A 456 39.62 16.23 2.92
C THR A 456 38.45 15.27 2.98
N GLU A 457 38.74 13.99 3.20
CA GLU A 457 37.75 12.92 3.32
C GLU A 457 37.68 12.41 4.76
N GLU A 458 36.46 12.13 5.21
CA GLU A 458 36.17 11.64 6.55
C GLU A 458 35.13 10.52 6.45
N THR A 459 35.35 9.40 7.15
CA THR A 459 34.35 8.33 7.26
C THR A 459 33.64 8.45 8.59
N VAL A 460 32.30 8.45 8.56
CA VAL A 460 31.44 8.61 9.73
C VAL A 460 30.48 7.43 9.87
N PRO A 461 30.16 6.98 11.10
CA PRO A 461 29.10 6.01 11.32
C PRO A 461 27.75 6.62 10.91
N ALA A 462 26.93 5.85 10.20
CA ALA A 462 25.64 6.30 9.70
C ALA A 462 24.69 5.11 9.60
N ASP A 463 23.54 5.21 10.26
CA ASP A 463 22.51 4.16 10.22
C ASP A 463 21.50 4.42 9.08
N PHE A 464 21.23 5.71 8.81
CA PHE A 464 20.27 6.14 7.79
C PHE A 464 20.79 7.31 6.95
N LEU A 465 20.48 7.30 5.66
CA LEU A 465 20.73 8.37 4.70
C LEU A 465 19.47 8.68 3.90
N PHE A 466 18.97 9.91 4.00
CA PHE A 466 17.86 10.40 3.18
C PHE A 466 18.31 11.42 2.15
N VAL A 467 17.99 11.22 0.87
CA VAL A 467 18.46 12.07 -0.23
C VAL A 467 17.34 12.96 -0.78
N PHE A 468 17.58 14.27 -0.80
CA PHE A 468 16.67 15.34 -1.24
C PHE A 468 17.38 16.34 -2.19
N ILE A 469 17.88 15.85 -3.33
CA ILE A 469 18.67 16.63 -4.32
C ILE A 469 17.88 17.06 -5.57
N GLY A 470 16.56 17.10 -5.46
CA GLY A 470 15.65 17.47 -6.55
C GLY A 470 15.08 16.27 -7.29
N ALA A 471 14.37 16.55 -8.39
CA ALA A 471 13.67 15.55 -9.19
C ALA A 471 13.89 15.79 -10.70
N GLU A 472 13.68 14.75 -11.49
CA GLU A 472 13.85 14.74 -12.94
C GLU A 472 12.74 13.92 -13.62
N PRO A 473 12.33 14.27 -14.85
CA PRO A 473 11.32 13.52 -15.59
C PRO A 473 11.91 12.20 -16.09
N ARG A 474 11.10 11.14 -16.12
CA ARG A 474 11.49 9.82 -16.66
C ARG A 474 10.91 9.65 -18.06
N THR A 475 11.47 10.39 -19.02
CA THR A 475 10.94 10.51 -20.39
C THR A 475 11.84 9.88 -21.45
N ASP A 476 12.87 9.13 -21.07
CA ASP A 476 13.83 8.54 -22.01
C ASP A 476 13.18 7.56 -22.99
N TRP A 477 12.11 6.90 -22.57
CA TRP A 477 11.30 6.02 -23.42
C TRP A 477 10.47 6.76 -24.50
N LEU A 478 10.43 8.10 -24.42
CA LEU A 478 9.79 8.97 -25.41
C LEU A 478 10.80 9.64 -26.35
N ASP A 479 12.10 9.30 -26.22
CA ASP A 479 13.14 9.86 -27.07
C ASP A 479 12.86 9.59 -28.55
N GLY A 480 12.98 10.63 -29.38
CA GLY A 480 12.64 10.56 -30.81
C GLY A 480 11.15 10.43 -31.12
N ILE A 481 10.26 10.36 -30.12
CA ILE A 481 8.80 10.30 -30.31
C ILE A 481 8.15 11.66 -30.04
N VAL A 482 8.48 12.29 -28.90
CA VAL A 482 8.01 13.64 -28.55
C VAL A 482 9.18 14.56 -28.25
N GLU A 483 8.97 15.85 -28.46
CA GLU A 483 9.98 16.88 -28.21
C GLU A 483 10.16 17.16 -26.72
N ARG A 484 11.42 17.32 -26.31
CA ARG A 484 11.81 17.51 -24.90
C ARG A 484 12.78 18.68 -24.79
N ASP A 485 12.71 19.40 -23.67
CA ASP A 485 13.71 20.42 -23.36
C ASP A 485 15.06 19.80 -22.98
N GLY A 486 16.10 20.64 -22.84
CA GLY A 486 17.45 20.19 -22.46
C GLY A 486 17.56 19.57 -21.06
N LYS A 487 16.48 19.54 -20.27
CA LYS A 487 16.38 18.88 -18.96
C LYS A 487 15.51 17.63 -19.01
N GLY A 488 15.01 17.24 -20.19
CA GLY A 488 14.20 16.06 -20.42
C GLY A 488 12.69 16.24 -20.18
N PHE A 489 12.19 17.45 -19.90
CA PHE A 489 10.75 17.67 -19.76
C PHE A 489 10.08 17.76 -21.13
N VAL A 490 8.85 17.25 -21.25
CA VAL A 490 8.13 17.26 -22.54
C VAL A 490 7.61 18.66 -22.85
N LEU A 491 7.85 19.12 -24.08
CA LEU A 491 7.35 20.39 -24.60
C LEU A 491 5.91 20.24 -25.10
N THR A 492 5.11 21.29 -24.93
CA THR A 492 3.68 21.29 -25.29
C THR A 492 3.24 22.62 -25.87
N GLY A 493 2.27 22.60 -26.77
CA GLY A 493 1.51 23.78 -27.17
C GLY A 493 2.42 24.96 -27.53
N PRO A 494 2.28 26.13 -26.87
CA PRO A 494 3.10 27.30 -27.14
C PRO A 494 4.61 27.13 -26.91
N ASP A 495 5.01 26.16 -26.09
CA ASP A 495 6.42 25.90 -25.75
C ASP A 495 7.13 25.11 -26.87
N LEU A 496 6.37 24.58 -27.84
CA LEU A 496 6.93 23.98 -29.06
C LEU A 496 7.33 25.11 -30.01
N ARG A 497 8.64 25.31 -30.18
CA ARG A 497 9.16 26.27 -31.17
C ARG A 497 9.01 25.69 -32.58
N PRO A 498 8.83 26.51 -33.63
CA PRO A 498 8.77 26.03 -35.02
C PRO A 498 10.02 25.24 -35.47
N GLU A 499 11.15 25.51 -34.83
CA GLU A 499 12.45 24.85 -35.04
C GLU A 499 12.66 23.60 -34.17
N ASP A 500 11.90 23.46 -33.08
CA ASP A 500 11.83 22.25 -32.25
C ASP A 500 10.72 21.32 -32.73
N ALA A 501 9.78 21.80 -33.55
CA ALA A 501 8.75 20.95 -34.11
C ALA A 501 9.44 19.84 -34.93
N PRO A 502 9.05 18.56 -34.75
CA PRO A 502 9.37 17.57 -35.75
C PRO A 502 8.83 18.11 -37.08
N SER A 503 9.48 17.79 -38.19
CA SER A 503 9.10 18.21 -39.54
C SER A 503 7.71 17.74 -40.00
N VAL A 504 6.83 17.33 -39.07
CA VAL A 504 5.73 16.38 -39.22
C VAL A 504 4.53 16.75 -38.32
N TRP A 505 4.30 18.04 -38.02
CA TRP A 505 2.98 18.43 -37.53
C TRP A 505 1.99 18.38 -38.69
N GLU A 506 1.17 17.33 -38.76
CA GLU A 506 0.37 17.01 -39.96
C GLU A 506 -1.02 17.66 -39.99
N LEU A 507 -1.45 18.32 -38.91
CA LEU A 507 -2.79 18.91 -38.82
C LEU A 507 -2.81 20.39 -39.21
N ASP A 508 -3.87 20.82 -39.89
CA ASP A 508 -4.14 22.22 -40.26
C ASP A 508 -4.66 23.06 -39.08
N ARG A 509 -3.95 22.98 -37.96
CA ARG A 509 -4.14 23.79 -36.74
C ARG A 509 -2.86 23.76 -35.91
N PRO A 510 -2.57 24.75 -35.07
CA PRO A 510 -1.49 24.61 -34.11
C PRO A 510 -1.81 23.52 -33.05
N PRO A 511 -0.79 22.99 -32.35
CA PRO A 511 -1.00 22.14 -31.17
C PRO A 511 -1.85 22.85 -30.11
N PHE A 512 -2.72 22.11 -29.44
CA PHE A 512 -3.42 22.63 -28.26
C PHE A 512 -2.45 22.87 -27.10
N HIS A 513 -2.88 23.63 -26.08
CA HIS A 513 -1.99 24.09 -25.00
C HIS A 513 -1.23 22.97 -24.28
N LEU A 514 -1.89 21.82 -24.09
CA LEU A 514 -1.32 20.64 -23.42
C LEU A 514 -1.00 19.52 -24.41
N GLU A 515 -1.03 19.77 -25.71
CA GLU A 515 -0.69 18.79 -26.74
C GLU A 515 0.81 18.81 -26.99
N SER A 516 1.42 17.63 -27.06
CA SER A 516 2.85 17.46 -27.37
C SER A 516 3.15 17.78 -28.84
N SER A 517 4.37 17.50 -29.29
CA SER A 517 4.74 17.56 -30.71
C SER A 517 4.03 16.51 -31.59
N VAL A 518 3.29 15.58 -30.98
CA VAL A 518 2.50 14.55 -31.68
C VAL A 518 1.01 14.81 -31.47
N PRO A 519 0.21 14.99 -32.54
CA PRO A 519 -1.23 15.16 -32.41
C PRO A 519 -1.88 14.02 -31.62
N GLY A 520 -2.87 14.32 -30.79
CA GLY A 520 -3.57 13.31 -29.97
C GLY A 520 -2.76 12.74 -28.80
N VAL A 521 -1.54 13.22 -28.58
CA VAL A 521 -0.73 12.93 -27.39
C VAL A 521 -0.62 14.20 -26.57
N PHE A 522 -1.25 14.19 -25.40
CA PHE A 522 -1.31 15.30 -24.46
C PHE A 522 -0.40 15.05 -23.26
N VAL A 523 -0.04 16.10 -22.54
CA VAL A 523 0.90 16.05 -21.42
C VAL A 523 0.38 16.92 -20.28
N ALA A 524 0.37 16.38 -19.07
CA ALA A 524 -0.14 17.08 -17.89
C ALA A 524 0.73 16.84 -16.65
N GLY A 525 0.85 17.85 -15.80
CA GLY A 525 1.59 17.80 -14.54
C GLY A 525 3.10 17.91 -14.72
N ASP A 526 3.83 17.42 -13.72
CA ASP A 526 5.25 17.73 -13.55
C ASP A 526 6.17 17.16 -14.63
N VAL A 527 5.70 16.29 -15.53
CA VAL A 527 6.49 15.84 -16.69
C VAL A 527 6.61 16.92 -17.77
N ARG A 528 5.69 17.90 -17.78
CA ARG A 528 5.67 19.01 -18.74
C ARG A 528 6.72 20.06 -18.40
N SER A 529 7.34 20.61 -19.43
CA SER A 529 8.27 21.75 -19.28
C SER A 529 7.52 22.97 -18.74
N GLU A 530 8.19 23.75 -17.89
CA GLU A 530 7.65 24.97 -17.27
C GLU A 530 6.26 24.83 -16.58
N SER A 531 5.86 23.61 -16.20
CA SER A 531 4.64 23.39 -15.40
C SER A 531 4.79 24.05 -14.02
N ALA A 532 3.67 24.41 -13.38
CA ALA A 532 3.68 25.07 -12.07
C ALA A 532 4.27 24.23 -10.91
N LYS A 533 4.44 22.91 -11.08
CA LYS A 533 4.90 21.97 -10.05
C LYS A 533 4.07 22.05 -8.75
N ARG A 534 2.75 22.13 -8.90
CA ARG A 534 1.78 22.22 -7.79
C ARG A 534 0.66 21.21 -7.98
N VAL A 535 0.21 20.60 -6.89
CA VAL A 535 -0.84 19.56 -6.89
C VAL A 535 -2.14 20.06 -7.52
N ALA A 536 -2.64 21.24 -7.12
CA ALA A 536 -3.87 21.81 -7.67
C ALA A 536 -3.76 22.11 -9.18
N SER A 537 -2.61 22.64 -9.62
CA SER A 537 -2.34 22.88 -11.03
C SER A 537 -2.27 21.58 -11.82
N ALA A 538 -1.60 20.54 -11.29
CA ALA A 538 -1.51 19.24 -11.94
C ALA A 538 -2.89 18.61 -12.14
N VAL A 539 -3.76 18.63 -11.12
CA VAL A 539 -5.16 18.15 -11.24
C VAL A 539 -5.91 18.95 -12.31
N GLY A 540 -5.76 20.28 -12.32
CA GLY A 540 -6.38 21.16 -13.31
C GLY A 540 -5.88 20.91 -14.74
N GLU A 541 -4.58 20.70 -14.93
CA GLU A 541 -4.00 20.34 -16.23
C GLU A 541 -4.51 18.98 -16.72
N GLY A 542 -4.64 17.99 -15.83
CA GLY A 542 -5.24 16.70 -16.16
C GLY A 542 -6.68 16.81 -16.69
N ALA A 543 -7.52 17.58 -16.00
CA ALA A 543 -8.88 17.86 -16.44
C ALA A 543 -8.93 18.66 -17.75
N MET A 544 -8.06 19.67 -17.89
CA MET A 544 -7.95 20.48 -19.11
C MET A 544 -7.50 19.65 -20.32
N ALA A 545 -6.62 18.66 -20.12
CA ALA A 545 -6.18 17.76 -21.19
C ALA A 545 -7.36 16.96 -21.77
N VAL A 546 -8.31 16.51 -20.94
CA VAL A 546 -9.52 15.79 -21.40
C VAL A 546 -10.40 16.68 -22.30
N MET A 547 -10.56 17.96 -21.97
CA MET A 547 -11.26 18.90 -22.85
C MET A 547 -10.59 18.98 -24.25
N PHE A 548 -9.26 18.93 -24.31
CA PHE A 548 -8.55 18.90 -25.60
C PHE A 548 -8.62 17.54 -26.29
N VAL A 549 -8.69 16.43 -25.54
CA VAL A 549 -8.95 15.09 -26.08
C VAL A 549 -10.28 15.09 -26.83
N HIS A 550 -11.36 15.62 -26.26
CA HIS A 550 -12.65 15.70 -26.96
C HIS A 550 -12.56 16.51 -28.26
N ARG A 551 -11.92 17.69 -28.23
CA ARG A 551 -11.73 18.51 -29.44
C ARG A 551 -10.90 17.81 -30.51
N TYR A 552 -9.93 17.00 -30.10
CA TYR A 552 -9.12 16.21 -31.02
C TYR A 552 -9.93 15.09 -31.67
N LEU A 553 -10.72 14.36 -30.88
CA LEU A 553 -11.58 13.28 -31.38
C LEU A 553 -12.66 13.80 -32.33
N GLU A 554 -13.31 14.93 -32.02
CA GLU A 554 -14.27 15.58 -32.92
C GLU A 554 -13.66 15.92 -34.29
N GLY A 555 -12.37 16.28 -34.33
CA GLY A 555 -11.64 16.60 -35.55
C GLY A 555 -11.18 15.39 -36.36
N ILE A 556 -11.26 14.17 -35.83
CA ILE A 556 -10.99 12.92 -36.57
C ILE A 556 -12.28 12.39 -37.23
N ASP A 557 -13.43 12.58 -36.57
CA ASP A 557 -14.73 12.11 -37.04
C ASP A 557 -15.36 13.00 -38.14
N SER A 558 -14.72 14.13 -38.47
CA SER A 558 -15.13 15.09 -39.51
C SER A 558 -14.22 15.02 -40.74
#